data_AF-A0A535WLV4-F1
#
_entry.id   AF-A0A535WLV4-F1
#
_cell.length_a   1.000
_cell.length_b   1.000
_cell.length_c   1.000
_cell.angle_alpha   90.00
_cell.angle_beta   90.00
_cell.angle_gamma   90.00
#
_symmetry.space_group_name_H-M   'P 1'
#
loop_
_entity.id
_entity.type
_entity.pdbx_description
1 polymer ?
#
loop_
_entity_poly.entity_id
_entity_poly.type
_entity_poly.pdbx_seq_one_letter_code
_entity_poly.pdbx_strand_id
1 'polypeptide(L)'
;MRGPRWLNFFLPGAALGLATVALVVIFGFLDLIISGRFRSIAQLLTPDPVAAAGTLGLAGGAEGAAIGIVLVVVVLGITMTASRYSPRIIDVFVGDPVNGLVLGLFLGSILFTFLVRAELKTDFVPTLGVIAAVVLAFVDFVILLPYVAYIFDVMRAETLVVSIRRSARSNLHKAIRGRSPVVRRQRFLTSVAQIADIAAGSVRQADVPVSMAAIDSLSELLVWEYLPGKARLPEAWFEVGRQDLLGHSDQVVEHMVRNRTWLEHLVLSTFLDMIGMTPVYQKEVVHAIATATCQIGQAALKSRDKEIQDLVVRYFNTYLRAALNQHVPAFAYSSMNEYRHLARACLDSRPELAVEIAGHLLDYGRFFEEERMTQVRGAAVEDVSELAVAAEPLAPEVSRRLAALVASQLGTDARPSLVKPVLRLALWARHGGHVETGKLLRGALSRVPLPVLTDCLERLQSTEDGVFREVNERLVAFDWVPDELRGDIAGLRAELAAAGDGSPQRAISRQP
;
A
#
# COMPACT_ATOMS: atom_id res chain seq x y z
N MET A 1 4.75 -13.67 18.65
CA MET A 1 5.21 -14.89 17.96
C MET A 1 4.00 -15.80 17.72
N ARG A 2 3.42 -15.76 16.52
CA ARG A 2 2.36 -16.72 16.13
C ARG A 2 3.07 -17.99 15.67
N GLY A 3 2.75 -19.15 16.27
CA GLY A 3 3.31 -20.44 15.88
C GLY A 3 3.11 -20.74 14.38
N PRO A 4 3.83 -21.72 13.82
CA PRO A 4 3.71 -22.08 12.41
C PRO A 4 2.25 -22.45 12.07
N ARG A 5 1.51 -21.55 11.40
CA ARG A 5 0.09 -21.69 11.00
C ARG A 5 -0.23 -23.00 10.26
N TRP A 6 0.79 -23.63 9.69
CA TRP A 6 0.81 -24.85 8.92
C TRP A 6 0.43 -26.06 9.79
N LEU A 7 0.84 -26.08 11.06
CA LEU A 7 0.42 -27.14 12.00
C LEU A 7 -1.11 -27.12 12.23
N ASN A 8 -1.70 -25.93 12.36
CA ASN A 8 -3.15 -25.78 12.54
C ASN A 8 -3.96 -26.22 11.31
N PHE A 9 -3.37 -26.20 10.12
CA PHE A 9 -4.02 -26.67 8.90
C PHE A 9 -4.05 -28.19 8.79
N PHE A 10 -2.98 -28.88 9.20
CA PHE A 10 -2.92 -30.34 9.16
C PHE A 10 -3.67 -31.02 10.31
N LEU A 11 -3.86 -30.32 11.42
CA LEU A 11 -4.51 -30.82 12.64
C LEU A 11 -5.90 -31.44 12.41
N PRO A 12 -6.85 -30.80 11.69
CA PRO A 12 -8.18 -31.36 11.48
C PRO A 12 -8.16 -32.65 10.63
N GLY A 13 -7.38 -32.67 9.55
CA GLY A 13 -7.26 -33.85 8.67
C GLY A 13 -6.58 -35.01 9.40
N ALA A 14 -5.49 -34.73 10.11
CA ALA A 14 -4.78 -35.74 10.89
C ALA A 14 -5.61 -36.26 12.07
N ALA A 15 -6.38 -35.40 12.74
CA ALA A 15 -7.29 -35.81 13.81
C ALA A 15 -8.42 -36.70 13.30
N LEU A 16 -9.01 -36.37 12.14
CA LEU A 16 -10.03 -37.20 11.51
C LEU A 16 -9.46 -38.56 11.09
N GLY A 17 -8.27 -38.54 10.49
CA GLY A 17 -7.54 -39.76 10.14
C GLY A 17 -7.26 -40.62 11.37
N LEU A 18 -6.71 -40.04 12.43
CA LEU A 18 -6.42 -40.74 13.67
C LEU A 18 -7.69 -41.29 14.34
N ALA A 19 -8.78 -40.52 14.35
CA ALA A 19 -10.08 -40.97 14.86
C ALA A 19 -10.61 -42.15 14.05
N THR A 20 -10.45 -42.13 12.72
CA THR A 20 -10.86 -43.23 11.84
C THR A 20 -10.05 -44.49 12.13
N VAL A 21 -8.73 -44.37 12.24
CA VAL A 21 -7.84 -45.49 12.60
C VAL A 21 -8.19 -46.04 13.99
N ALA A 22 -8.43 -45.16 14.97
CA ALA A 22 -8.84 -45.57 16.30
C ALA A 22 -10.18 -46.32 16.30
N LEU A 23 -11.17 -45.85 15.54
CA LEU A 23 -12.45 -46.53 15.37
C LEU A 23 -12.27 -47.91 14.74
N VAL A 24 -11.48 -48.04 13.68
CA VAL A 24 -11.19 -49.33 13.04
C VAL A 24 -10.54 -50.30 14.04
N VAL A 25 -9.59 -49.85 14.84
CA VAL A 25 -8.93 -50.67 15.86
C VAL A 25 -9.89 -51.07 16.97
N ILE A 26 -10.68 -50.13 17.49
CA ILE A 26 -11.64 -50.38 18.59
C ILE A 26 -12.72 -51.36 18.13
N PHE A 27 -13.37 -51.10 17.01
CA PHE A 27 -14.43 -51.96 16.49
C PHE A 27 -13.89 -53.30 16.03
N GLY A 28 -12.69 -53.34 15.42
CA GLY A 28 -12.02 -54.60 15.11
C GLY A 28 -11.77 -55.45 16.35
N PHE A 29 -11.32 -54.85 17.46
CA PHE A 29 -11.12 -55.57 18.72
C PHE A 29 -12.44 -56.02 19.36
N LEU A 30 -13.47 -55.19 19.32
CA LEU A 30 -14.82 -55.55 19.79
C LEU A 30 -15.40 -56.73 18.99
N ASP A 31 -15.25 -56.73 17.68
CA ASP A 31 -15.72 -57.81 16.82
C ASP A 31 -14.98 -59.12 17.09
N LEU A 32 -13.68 -59.08 17.40
CA LEU A 32 -12.91 -60.25 17.83
C LEU A 32 -13.47 -60.85 19.14
N ILE A 33 -13.86 -60.00 20.09
CA ILE A 33 -14.43 -60.42 21.38
C ILE A 33 -15.83 -61.00 21.19
N ILE A 34 -16.69 -60.35 20.39
CA ILE A 34 -18.10 -60.72 20.24
C ILE A 34 -18.28 -61.96 19.37
N SER A 35 -17.52 -62.07 18.27
CA SER A 35 -17.75 -63.12 17.27
C SER A 35 -17.17 -64.49 17.64
N GLY A 36 -16.20 -64.57 18.55
CA GLY A 36 -15.56 -65.82 19.00
C GLY A 36 -14.91 -66.67 17.90
N ARG A 37 -14.85 -66.17 16.65
CA ARG A 37 -14.58 -66.95 15.43
C ARG A 37 -13.20 -66.67 14.82
N PHE A 38 -12.57 -65.56 15.17
CA PHE A 38 -11.24 -65.16 14.70
C PHE A 38 -10.21 -65.39 15.81
N ARG A 39 -9.36 -66.41 15.66
CA ARG A 39 -8.32 -66.77 16.65
C ARG A 39 -6.99 -66.06 16.45
N SER A 40 -6.83 -65.22 15.43
CA SER A 40 -5.57 -64.49 15.14
C SER A 40 -5.78 -63.17 14.40
N ILE A 41 -5.02 -62.14 14.77
CA ILE A 41 -4.94 -60.82 14.10
C ILE A 41 -4.60 -60.96 12.62
N ALA A 42 -3.86 -62.02 12.24
CA ALA A 42 -3.48 -62.30 10.85
C ALA A 42 -4.67 -62.65 9.94
N GLN A 43 -5.76 -63.21 10.49
CA GLN A 43 -6.98 -63.52 9.72
C GLN A 43 -7.84 -62.27 9.46
N LEU A 44 -7.62 -61.19 10.20
CA LEU A 44 -8.23 -59.88 9.95
C LEU A 44 -7.58 -59.16 8.75
N LEU A 45 -6.33 -59.53 8.44
CA LEU A 45 -5.47 -58.92 7.40
C LEU A 45 -5.41 -59.73 6.10
N THR A 46 -6.06 -60.89 6.02
CA THR A 46 -6.21 -61.67 4.79
C THR A 46 -7.55 -61.35 4.12
N PRO A 47 -7.59 -60.39 3.17
CA PRO A 47 -8.81 -60.07 2.46
C PRO A 47 -9.20 -61.20 1.50
N ASP A 48 -10.48 -61.57 1.52
CA ASP A 48 -11.12 -62.34 0.45
C ASP A 48 -10.95 -61.59 -0.89
N PRO A 49 -10.59 -62.25 -2.01
CA PRO A 49 -10.54 -61.63 -3.34
C PRO A 49 -11.76 -60.73 -3.65
N VAL A 50 -12.97 -61.14 -3.24
CA VAL A 50 -14.20 -60.37 -3.46
C VAL A 50 -14.20 -59.09 -2.62
N ALA A 51 -13.81 -59.17 -1.34
CA ALA A 51 -13.72 -58.02 -0.44
C ALA A 51 -12.60 -57.06 -0.86
N ALA A 52 -11.46 -57.56 -1.33
CA ALA A 52 -10.37 -56.76 -1.87
C ALA A 52 -10.82 -55.99 -3.13
N ALA A 53 -11.46 -56.67 -4.08
CA ALA A 53 -11.99 -56.04 -5.29
C ALA A 53 -13.04 -54.96 -4.97
N GLY A 54 -13.93 -55.23 -4.01
CA GLY A 54 -14.91 -54.25 -3.53
C GLY A 54 -14.26 -53.04 -2.89
N THR A 55 -13.27 -53.25 -2.00
CA THR A 55 -12.57 -52.17 -1.30
C THR A 55 -11.79 -51.27 -2.26
N LEU A 56 -11.02 -51.85 -3.20
CA LEU A 56 -10.31 -51.08 -4.22
C LEU A 56 -11.28 -50.31 -5.13
N GLY A 57 -12.43 -50.92 -5.46
CA GLY A 57 -13.46 -50.25 -6.24
C GLY A 57 -14.09 -49.05 -5.54
N LEU A 58 -14.38 -49.19 -4.24
CA LEU A 58 -14.90 -48.09 -3.43
C LEU A 58 -13.86 -47.00 -3.22
N ALA A 59 -12.60 -47.37 -2.93
CA ALA A 59 -11.50 -46.42 -2.75
C ALA A 59 -11.28 -45.58 -4.01
N GLY A 60 -11.04 -46.22 -5.17
CA GLY A 60 -10.80 -45.49 -6.42
C GLY A 60 -12.00 -44.65 -6.87
N GLY A 61 -13.23 -45.13 -6.63
CA GLY A 61 -14.44 -44.36 -6.92
C GLY A 61 -14.58 -43.12 -6.02
N ALA A 62 -14.30 -43.26 -4.72
CA ALA A 62 -14.38 -42.17 -3.75
C ALA A 62 -13.27 -41.13 -3.97
N GLU A 63 -12.04 -41.56 -4.25
CA GLU A 63 -10.92 -40.68 -4.63
C GLU A 63 -11.27 -39.88 -5.91
N GLY A 64 -11.82 -40.56 -6.93
CA GLY A 64 -12.24 -39.94 -8.18
C GLY A 64 -13.34 -38.88 -7.98
N ALA A 65 -14.31 -39.15 -7.10
CA ALA A 65 -15.33 -38.16 -6.74
C ALA A 65 -14.74 -36.98 -5.96
N ALA A 66 -13.85 -37.25 -4.99
CA ALA A 66 -13.21 -36.24 -4.17
C ALA A 66 -12.36 -35.26 -5.00
N ILE A 67 -11.49 -35.76 -5.89
CA ILE A 67 -10.69 -34.91 -6.77
C ILE A 67 -11.58 -34.09 -7.73
N GLY A 68 -12.68 -34.67 -8.22
CA GLY A 68 -13.64 -33.96 -9.08
C GLY A 68 -14.26 -32.75 -8.38
N ILE A 69 -14.72 -32.92 -7.13
CA ILE A 69 -15.27 -31.83 -6.30
C ILE A 69 -14.20 -30.76 -6.06
N VAL A 70 -12.99 -31.18 -5.70
CA VAL A 70 -11.87 -30.26 -5.45
C VAL A 70 -11.54 -29.43 -6.68
N LEU A 71 -11.45 -30.05 -7.85
CA LEU A 71 -11.18 -29.36 -9.11
C LEU A 71 -12.26 -28.32 -9.41
N VAL A 72 -13.53 -28.66 -9.18
CA VAL A 72 -14.66 -27.73 -9.36
C VAL A 72 -14.53 -26.54 -8.40
N VAL A 73 -14.27 -26.77 -7.11
CA VAL A 73 -14.09 -25.71 -6.10
C VAL A 73 -12.91 -24.81 -6.47
N VAL A 74 -11.79 -25.40 -6.88
CA VAL A 74 -10.59 -24.68 -7.33
C VAL A 74 -10.90 -23.80 -8.54
N VAL A 75 -11.52 -24.35 -9.59
CA VAL A 75 -11.83 -23.60 -10.81
C VAL A 75 -12.81 -22.47 -10.53
N LEU A 76 -13.86 -22.72 -9.74
CA LEU A 76 -14.81 -21.70 -9.31
C LEU A 76 -14.10 -20.60 -8.52
N GLY A 77 -13.26 -20.98 -7.56
CA GLY A 77 -12.48 -20.08 -6.74
C GLY A 77 -11.53 -19.17 -7.54
N ILE A 78 -10.81 -19.75 -8.50
CA ILE A 78 -9.98 -19.00 -9.45
C ILE A 78 -10.85 -18.03 -10.26
N THR A 79 -11.98 -18.49 -10.80
CA THR A 79 -12.86 -17.67 -11.65
C THR A 79 -13.42 -16.47 -10.88
N MET A 80 -13.84 -16.68 -9.62
CA MET A 80 -14.31 -15.60 -8.74
C MET A 80 -13.19 -14.62 -8.39
N THR A 81 -11.99 -15.10 -8.12
CA THR A 81 -10.85 -14.23 -7.80
C THR A 81 -10.37 -13.45 -9.03
N ALA A 82 -10.34 -14.09 -10.19
CA ALA A 82 -9.96 -13.51 -11.46
C ALA A 82 -10.94 -12.42 -11.92
N SER A 83 -12.24 -12.64 -11.73
CA SER A 83 -13.27 -11.64 -12.04
C SER A 83 -13.26 -10.47 -11.05
N ARG A 84 -12.93 -10.72 -9.78
CA ARG A 84 -12.89 -9.69 -8.74
C ARG A 84 -11.64 -8.79 -8.84
N TYR A 85 -10.47 -9.38 -9.08
CA TYR A 85 -9.18 -8.66 -8.97
C TYR A 85 -8.40 -8.59 -10.29
N SER A 86 -8.03 -9.72 -10.89
CA SER A 86 -7.31 -9.73 -12.18
C SER A 86 -7.30 -11.12 -12.85
N PRO A 87 -7.58 -11.22 -14.17
CA PRO A 87 -7.41 -12.45 -14.93
C PRO A 87 -5.98 -13.01 -14.91
N ARG A 88 -4.96 -12.16 -14.69
CA ARG A 88 -3.54 -12.58 -14.67
C ARG A 88 -3.17 -13.43 -13.44
N ILE A 89 -4.07 -13.59 -12.47
CA ILE A 89 -3.85 -14.41 -11.26
C ILE A 89 -3.88 -15.91 -11.59
N ILE A 90 -4.51 -16.32 -12.69
CA ILE A 90 -4.62 -17.74 -13.08
C ILE A 90 -3.24 -18.41 -13.15
N ASP A 91 -2.26 -17.72 -13.74
CA ASP A 91 -0.89 -18.23 -13.88
C ASP A 91 -0.19 -18.47 -12.54
N VAL A 92 -0.49 -17.64 -11.53
CA VAL A 92 0.07 -17.78 -10.18
C VAL A 92 -0.46 -19.05 -9.53
N PHE A 93 -1.73 -19.37 -9.76
CA PHE A 93 -2.38 -20.53 -9.19
C PHE A 93 -1.95 -21.84 -9.88
N VAL A 94 -1.88 -21.84 -11.21
CA VAL A 94 -1.44 -23.01 -11.99
C VAL A 94 0.02 -23.33 -11.73
N GLY A 95 0.85 -22.32 -11.48
CA GLY A 95 2.27 -22.47 -11.16
C GLY A 95 2.58 -22.91 -9.73
N ASP A 96 1.58 -23.09 -8.86
CA ASP A 96 1.80 -23.47 -7.47
C ASP A 96 2.18 -24.97 -7.35
N PRO A 97 3.38 -25.29 -6.81
CA PRO A 97 3.82 -26.67 -6.66
C PRO A 97 2.95 -27.50 -5.71
N VAL A 98 2.27 -26.88 -4.74
CA VAL A 98 1.39 -27.61 -3.80
C VAL A 98 0.17 -28.17 -4.54
N ASN A 99 -0.40 -27.38 -5.46
CA ASN A 99 -1.53 -27.82 -6.29
C ASN A 99 -1.11 -29.00 -7.17
N GLY A 100 0.05 -28.90 -7.84
CA GLY A 100 0.58 -29.98 -8.66
C GLY A 100 0.87 -31.26 -7.86
N LEU A 101 1.40 -31.12 -6.63
CA LEU A 101 1.70 -32.26 -5.76
C LEU A 101 0.43 -33.00 -5.31
N VAL A 102 -0.59 -32.27 -4.82
CA VAL A 102 -1.83 -32.88 -4.33
C VAL A 102 -2.61 -33.52 -5.47
N LEU A 103 -2.76 -32.82 -6.61
CA LEU A 103 -3.44 -33.39 -7.78
C LEU A 103 -2.69 -34.61 -8.34
N GLY A 104 -1.35 -34.56 -8.37
CA GLY A 104 -0.50 -35.66 -8.79
C GLY A 104 -0.60 -36.87 -7.86
N LEU A 105 -0.70 -36.65 -6.55
CA LEU A 105 -0.88 -37.71 -5.56
C LEU A 105 -2.22 -38.43 -5.75
N PHE A 106 -3.33 -37.69 -5.83
CA PHE A 106 -4.66 -38.28 -6.05
C PHE A 106 -4.74 -39.04 -7.38
N LEU A 107 -4.24 -38.45 -8.48
CA LEU A 107 -4.24 -39.11 -9.78
C LEU A 107 -3.36 -40.36 -9.77
N GLY A 108 -2.20 -40.28 -9.11
CA GLY A 108 -1.31 -41.41 -8.89
C GLY A 108 -1.96 -42.53 -8.07
N SER A 109 -2.70 -42.19 -7.01
CA SER A 109 -3.42 -43.15 -6.17
C SER A 109 -4.52 -43.87 -6.93
N ILE A 110 -5.33 -43.11 -7.69
CA ILE A 110 -6.38 -43.66 -8.54
C ILE A 110 -5.78 -44.64 -9.56
N LEU A 111 -4.72 -44.23 -10.28
CA LEU A 111 -4.04 -45.09 -11.25
C LEU A 111 -3.44 -46.34 -10.59
N PHE A 112 -2.82 -46.19 -9.42
CA PHE A 112 -2.26 -47.31 -8.67
C PHE A 112 -3.36 -48.31 -8.26
N THR A 113 -4.48 -47.81 -7.71
CA THR A 113 -5.66 -48.61 -7.33
C THR A 113 -6.23 -49.36 -8.53
N PHE A 114 -6.30 -48.73 -9.71
CA PHE A 114 -6.72 -49.39 -10.95
C PHE A 114 -5.77 -50.51 -11.38
N LEU A 115 -4.45 -50.27 -11.32
CA LEU A 115 -3.45 -51.27 -11.70
C LEU A 115 -3.44 -52.47 -10.74
N VAL A 116 -3.47 -52.23 -9.43
CA VAL A 116 -3.58 -53.30 -8.42
C VAL A 116 -4.87 -54.10 -8.61
N ARG A 117 -5.97 -53.42 -8.95
CA ARG A 117 -7.24 -54.08 -9.23
C ARG A 117 -7.16 -54.98 -10.47
N ALA A 118 -6.42 -54.58 -11.50
CA ALA A 118 -6.23 -55.38 -12.71
C ALA A 118 -5.41 -56.67 -12.46
N GLU A 119 -4.59 -56.70 -11.41
CA GLU A 119 -3.80 -57.87 -11.03
C GLU A 119 -4.58 -58.91 -10.20
N LEU A 120 -5.77 -58.58 -9.72
CA LEU A 120 -6.61 -59.49 -8.94
C LEU A 120 -7.06 -60.69 -9.78
N LYS A 121 -6.78 -61.89 -9.28
CA LYS A 121 -7.26 -63.17 -9.85
C LYS A 121 -8.04 -63.93 -8.77
N THR A 122 -8.83 -64.92 -9.17
CA THR A 122 -9.58 -65.78 -8.22
C THR A 122 -8.66 -66.48 -7.22
N ASP A 123 -7.43 -66.80 -7.65
CA ASP A 123 -6.48 -67.60 -6.86
C ASP A 123 -5.32 -66.76 -6.30
N PHE A 124 -5.24 -65.47 -6.65
CA PHE A 124 -4.13 -64.59 -6.26
C PHE A 124 -4.62 -63.18 -5.91
N VAL A 125 -4.35 -62.76 -4.67
CA VAL A 125 -4.61 -61.42 -4.17
C VAL A 125 -3.27 -60.75 -3.84
N PRO A 126 -2.90 -59.65 -4.52
CA PRO A 126 -1.66 -58.91 -4.21
C PRO A 126 -1.85 -58.11 -2.92
N THR A 127 -1.75 -58.77 -1.75
CA THR A 127 -2.07 -58.17 -0.44
C THR A 127 -1.28 -56.90 -0.15
N LEU A 128 0.01 -56.85 -0.51
CA LEU A 128 0.82 -55.63 -0.34
C LEU A 128 0.32 -54.48 -1.22
N GLY A 129 -0.10 -54.76 -2.45
CA GLY A 129 -0.69 -53.77 -3.35
C GLY A 129 -2.02 -53.25 -2.82
N VAL A 130 -2.88 -54.13 -2.29
CA VAL A 130 -4.16 -53.75 -1.69
C VAL A 130 -3.94 -52.86 -0.46
N ILE A 131 -3.04 -53.25 0.45
CA ILE A 131 -2.71 -52.45 1.64
C ILE A 131 -2.14 -51.09 1.23
N ALA A 132 -1.20 -51.05 0.27
CA ALA A 132 -0.62 -49.81 -0.23
C ALA A 132 -1.69 -48.88 -0.83
N ALA A 133 -2.63 -49.42 -1.62
CA ALA A 133 -3.72 -48.65 -2.21
C ALA A 133 -4.66 -48.07 -1.15
N VAL A 134 -5.02 -48.86 -0.12
CA VAL A 134 -5.85 -48.38 0.99
C VAL A 134 -5.14 -47.31 1.82
N VAL A 135 -3.85 -47.48 2.08
CA VAL A 135 -3.05 -46.47 2.79
C VAL A 135 -2.96 -45.18 1.97
N LEU A 136 -2.75 -45.28 0.66
CA LEU A 136 -2.65 -44.12 -0.22
C LEU A 136 -4.00 -43.36 -0.29
N ALA A 137 -5.11 -44.10 -0.41
CA ALA A 137 -6.45 -43.51 -0.33
C ALA A 137 -6.71 -42.81 1.00
N PHE A 138 -6.29 -43.43 2.11
CA PHE A 138 -6.41 -42.79 3.42
C PHE A 138 -5.58 -41.51 3.52
N VAL A 139 -4.35 -41.51 3.00
CA VAL A 139 -3.50 -40.32 2.94
C VAL A 139 -4.15 -39.22 2.11
N ASP A 140 -4.73 -39.55 0.96
CA ASP A 140 -5.45 -38.61 0.10
C ASP A 140 -6.61 -37.93 0.84
N PHE A 141 -7.45 -38.70 1.54
CA PHE A 141 -8.54 -38.12 2.34
C PHE A 141 -8.05 -37.28 3.51
N VAL A 142 -6.95 -37.65 4.16
CA VAL A 142 -6.33 -36.85 5.24
C VAL A 142 -5.77 -35.53 4.71
N ILE A 143 -5.19 -35.52 3.51
CA ILE A 143 -4.62 -34.32 2.85
C ILE A 143 -5.73 -33.42 2.27
N LEU A 144 -6.88 -33.98 1.91
CA LEU A 144 -7.98 -33.26 1.29
C LEU A 144 -8.42 -32.02 2.09
N LEU A 145 -8.67 -32.19 3.39
CA LEU A 145 -9.14 -31.12 4.26
C LEU A 145 -8.12 -29.96 4.42
N PRO A 146 -6.83 -30.21 4.74
CA PRO A 146 -5.82 -29.16 4.73
C PRO A 146 -5.66 -28.50 3.37
N TYR A 147 -5.80 -29.26 2.27
CA TYR A 147 -5.70 -28.69 0.93
C TYR A 147 -6.85 -27.73 0.62
N VAL A 148 -8.10 -28.08 0.95
CA VAL A 148 -9.23 -27.15 0.77
C VAL A 148 -9.00 -25.85 1.56
N ALA A 149 -8.56 -25.95 2.81
CA ALA A 149 -8.25 -24.78 3.62
C ALA A 149 -7.07 -23.96 3.06
N TYR A 150 -6.06 -24.61 2.51
CA TYR A 150 -4.95 -23.98 1.79
C TYR A 150 -5.44 -23.17 0.58
N ILE A 151 -6.30 -23.77 -0.25
CA ILE A 151 -6.88 -23.10 -1.42
C ILE A 151 -7.64 -21.84 -1.00
N PHE A 152 -8.44 -21.88 0.06
CA PHE A 152 -9.12 -20.69 0.57
C PHE A 152 -8.18 -19.58 1.06
N ASP A 153 -7.00 -19.91 1.60
CA ASP A 153 -6.02 -18.92 2.04
C ASP A 153 -5.23 -18.33 0.86
N VAL A 154 -4.92 -19.16 -0.15
CA VAL A 154 -4.27 -18.73 -1.39
C VAL A 154 -5.18 -17.85 -2.23
N MET A 155 -6.49 -18.07 -2.21
CA MET A 155 -7.46 -17.22 -2.92
C MET A 155 -7.60 -15.81 -2.31
N ARG A 156 -7.08 -15.57 -1.10
CA ARG A 156 -7.08 -14.23 -0.51
C ARG A 156 -6.12 -13.32 -1.26
N ALA A 157 -6.61 -12.15 -1.66
CA ALA A 157 -5.83 -11.21 -2.45
C ALA A 157 -4.56 -10.76 -1.73
N GLU A 158 -4.56 -10.64 -0.41
CA GLU A 158 -3.38 -10.27 0.37
C GLU A 158 -2.27 -11.34 0.26
N THR A 159 -2.64 -12.62 0.31
CA THR A 159 -1.70 -13.75 0.14
C THR A 159 -1.12 -13.75 -1.27
N LEU A 160 -1.96 -13.48 -2.27
CA LEU A 160 -1.54 -13.37 -3.67
C LEU A 160 -0.52 -12.25 -3.87
N VAL A 161 -0.81 -11.05 -3.35
CA VAL A 161 0.09 -9.89 -3.43
C VAL A 161 1.46 -10.22 -2.83
N VAL A 162 1.49 -10.84 -1.64
CA VAL A 162 2.75 -11.24 -0.99
C VAL A 162 3.52 -12.28 -1.82
N SER A 163 2.82 -13.27 -2.39
CA SER A 163 3.43 -14.30 -3.24
C SER A 163 4.03 -13.69 -4.52
N ILE A 164 3.27 -12.84 -5.22
CA ILE A 164 3.70 -12.16 -6.44
C ILE A 164 4.88 -11.24 -6.14
N ARG A 165 4.84 -10.48 -5.04
CA ARG A 165 5.95 -9.64 -4.60
C ARG A 165 7.22 -10.44 -4.34
N ARG A 166 7.11 -11.63 -3.73
CA ARG A 166 8.25 -12.53 -3.51
C ARG A 166 8.83 -13.01 -4.85
N SER A 167 7.99 -13.32 -5.84
CA SER A 167 8.42 -13.67 -7.20
C SER A 167 9.13 -12.50 -7.89
N ALA A 168 8.58 -11.28 -7.81
CA ALA A 168 9.19 -10.06 -8.33
C ALA A 168 10.58 -9.85 -7.71
N ARG A 169 10.68 -9.89 -6.38
CA ARG A 169 11.94 -9.78 -5.62
C ARG A 169 12.97 -10.82 -6.07
N SER A 170 12.55 -12.07 -6.28
CA SER A 170 13.45 -13.15 -6.74
C SER A 170 13.99 -12.87 -8.14
N ASN A 171 13.16 -12.40 -9.07
CA ASN A 171 13.58 -12.07 -10.43
C ASN A 171 14.49 -10.84 -10.46
N LEU A 172 14.18 -9.80 -9.68
CA LEU A 172 15.03 -8.62 -9.53
C LEU A 172 16.42 -8.97 -9.00
N HIS A 173 16.50 -9.75 -7.92
CA HIS A 173 17.80 -10.20 -7.39
C HIS A 173 18.61 -11.04 -8.38
N LYS A 174 17.95 -11.86 -9.21
CA LYS A 174 18.62 -12.61 -10.28
C LYS A 174 19.13 -11.67 -11.37
N ALA A 175 18.40 -10.61 -11.69
CA ALA A 175 18.82 -9.59 -12.64
C ALA A 175 20.01 -8.76 -12.13
N ILE A 176 20.01 -8.38 -10.84
CA ILE A 176 21.15 -7.71 -10.18
C ILE A 176 22.41 -8.56 -10.26
N ARG A 177 22.28 -9.89 -10.22
CA ARG A 177 23.41 -10.83 -10.41
C ARG A 177 23.78 -11.08 -11.88
N GLY A 178 23.21 -10.33 -12.83
CA GLY A 178 23.49 -10.45 -14.26
C GLY A 178 22.88 -11.69 -14.95
N ARG A 179 21.98 -12.44 -14.29
CA ARG A 179 21.43 -13.69 -14.86
C ARG A 179 20.26 -13.41 -15.81
N SER A 180 20.53 -13.39 -17.11
CA SER A 180 19.51 -13.20 -18.17
C SER A 180 18.63 -11.95 -17.92
N PRO A 181 19.23 -10.75 -17.86
CA PRO A 181 18.57 -9.54 -17.35
C PRO A 181 17.27 -9.19 -18.09
N VAL A 182 17.22 -9.37 -19.41
CA VAL A 182 16.02 -9.09 -20.23
C VAL A 182 14.85 -10.00 -19.85
N VAL A 183 15.08 -11.32 -19.76
CA VAL A 183 14.04 -12.28 -19.37
C VAL A 183 13.57 -12.04 -17.93
N ARG A 184 14.50 -11.67 -17.03
CA ARG A 184 14.17 -11.35 -15.64
C ARG A 184 13.38 -10.04 -15.52
N ARG A 185 13.71 -9.03 -16.34
CA ARG A 185 12.95 -7.79 -16.45
C ARG A 185 11.51 -8.08 -16.86
N GLN A 186 11.30 -8.89 -17.90
CA GLN A 186 9.94 -9.20 -18.34
C GLN A 186 9.11 -9.90 -17.26
N ARG A 187 9.69 -10.90 -16.59
CA ARG A 187 9.00 -11.60 -15.48
C ARG A 187 8.72 -10.67 -14.30
N PHE A 188 9.64 -9.76 -14.01
CA PHE A 188 9.45 -8.74 -12.98
C PHE A 188 8.31 -7.78 -13.34
N LEU A 189 8.29 -7.28 -14.59
CA LEU A 189 7.22 -6.44 -15.12
C LEU A 189 5.86 -7.12 -15.04
N THR A 190 5.76 -8.40 -15.40
CA THR A 190 4.52 -9.18 -15.24
C THR A 190 4.06 -9.20 -13.78
N SER A 191 4.96 -9.40 -12.82
CA SER A 191 4.61 -9.39 -11.40
C SER A 191 4.16 -8.00 -10.91
N VAL A 192 4.84 -6.93 -11.34
CA VAL A 192 4.43 -5.55 -11.03
C VAL A 192 3.04 -5.27 -11.60
N ALA A 193 2.80 -5.64 -12.86
CA ALA A 193 1.51 -5.47 -13.51
C ALA A 193 0.40 -6.28 -12.83
N GLN A 194 0.68 -7.51 -12.35
CA GLN A 194 -0.28 -8.30 -11.56
C GLN A 194 -0.65 -7.62 -10.24
N ILE A 195 0.32 -7.06 -9.51
CA ILE A 195 0.03 -6.33 -8.25
C ILE A 195 -0.76 -5.05 -8.56
N ALA A 196 -0.39 -4.32 -9.61
CA ALA A 196 -1.12 -3.14 -10.09
C ALA A 196 -2.58 -3.48 -10.46
N ASP A 197 -2.81 -4.58 -11.17
CA ASP A 197 -4.16 -5.01 -11.53
C ASP A 197 -4.97 -5.35 -10.26
N ILE A 198 -4.37 -6.03 -9.27
CA ILE A 198 -5.02 -6.32 -7.98
C ILE A 198 -5.36 -5.03 -7.25
N ALA A 199 -4.43 -4.07 -7.18
CA ALA A 199 -4.69 -2.77 -6.56
C ALA A 199 -5.87 -2.08 -7.24
N ALA A 200 -5.85 -2.00 -8.57
CA ALA A 200 -6.89 -1.35 -9.34
C ALA A 200 -8.25 -2.06 -9.26
N GLY A 201 -8.26 -3.40 -9.31
CA GLY A 201 -9.45 -4.21 -9.12
C GLY A 201 -10.04 -4.01 -7.72
N SER A 202 -9.20 -3.92 -6.70
CA SER A 202 -9.63 -3.71 -5.31
C SER A 202 -10.26 -2.34 -5.09
N VAL A 203 -9.74 -1.28 -5.71
CA VAL A 203 -10.36 0.06 -5.69
C VAL A 203 -11.78 0.02 -6.30
N ARG A 204 -11.93 -0.62 -7.47
CA ARG A 204 -13.24 -0.76 -8.12
C ARG A 204 -14.25 -1.58 -7.29
N GLN A 205 -13.75 -2.54 -6.52
CA GLN A 205 -14.57 -3.40 -5.64
C GLN A 205 -14.77 -2.81 -4.24
N ALA A 206 -14.27 -1.59 -3.98
CA ALA A 206 -14.27 -0.95 -2.66
C ALA A 206 -13.60 -1.80 -1.55
N ASP A 207 -12.64 -2.64 -1.92
CA ASP A 207 -11.84 -3.45 -1.01
C ASP A 207 -10.59 -2.67 -0.58
N VAL A 208 -10.81 -1.68 0.29
CA VAL A 208 -9.77 -0.72 0.72
C VAL A 208 -8.54 -1.43 1.31
N PRO A 209 -8.65 -2.41 2.23
CA PRO A 209 -7.48 -3.07 2.82
C PRO A 209 -6.59 -3.77 1.78
N VAL A 210 -7.19 -4.48 0.82
CA VAL A 210 -6.43 -5.16 -0.26
C VAL A 210 -5.78 -4.13 -1.18
N SER A 211 -6.48 -3.05 -1.52
CA SER A 211 -5.92 -1.98 -2.36
C SER A 211 -4.69 -1.35 -1.72
N MET A 212 -4.76 -1.02 -0.42
CA MET A 212 -3.65 -0.44 0.34
C MET A 212 -2.47 -1.42 0.41
N ALA A 213 -2.72 -2.70 0.73
CA ALA A 213 -1.68 -3.71 0.79
C ALA A 213 -0.95 -3.90 -0.56
N ALA A 214 -1.67 -3.76 -1.67
CA ALA A 214 -1.09 -3.82 -3.02
C ALA A 214 -0.28 -2.56 -3.37
N ILE A 215 -0.79 -1.36 -3.03
CA ILE A 215 -0.06 -0.08 -3.18
C ILE A 215 1.24 -0.09 -2.37
N ASP A 216 1.17 -0.50 -1.10
CA ASP A 216 2.33 -0.64 -0.23
C ASP A 216 3.32 -1.65 -0.80
N SER A 217 2.83 -2.76 -1.35
CA SER A 217 3.70 -3.77 -1.96
C SER A 217 4.45 -3.27 -3.19
N LEU A 218 3.84 -2.40 -4.01
CA LEU A 218 4.52 -1.73 -5.12
C LEU A 218 5.58 -0.74 -4.62
N SER A 219 5.23 0.08 -3.62
CA SER A 219 6.14 1.03 -2.97
C SER A 219 7.34 0.32 -2.35
N GLU A 220 7.11 -0.70 -1.53
CA GLU A 220 8.15 -1.47 -0.85
C GLU A 220 9.10 -2.16 -1.82
N LEU A 221 8.58 -2.67 -2.95
CA LEU A 221 9.40 -3.27 -4.00
C LEU A 221 10.36 -2.23 -4.60
N LEU A 222 9.91 -0.98 -4.79
CA LEU A 222 10.78 0.10 -5.24
C LEU A 222 11.79 0.52 -4.16
N VAL A 223 11.29 0.86 -2.98
CA VAL A 223 12.06 1.47 -1.89
C VAL A 223 13.11 0.53 -1.32
N TRP A 224 12.74 -0.72 -1.03
CA TRP A 224 13.60 -1.65 -0.29
C TRP A 224 14.41 -2.58 -1.19
N GLU A 225 13.90 -2.92 -2.38
CA GLU A 225 14.54 -3.92 -3.24
C GLU A 225 15.19 -3.29 -4.48
N TYR A 226 14.50 -2.39 -5.18
CA TYR A 226 14.98 -1.82 -6.43
C TYR A 226 15.99 -0.68 -6.24
N LEU A 227 15.65 0.39 -5.54
CA LEU A 227 16.52 1.58 -5.41
C LEU A 227 17.91 1.24 -4.82
N PRO A 228 18.05 0.40 -3.77
CA PRO A 228 19.37 0.00 -3.26
C PRO A 228 20.15 -0.93 -4.23
N GLY A 229 19.45 -1.56 -5.17
CA GLY A 229 20.01 -2.45 -6.19
C GLY A 229 20.29 -1.75 -7.53
N LYS A 230 19.69 -0.58 -7.77
CA LYS A 230 19.61 0.09 -9.08
C LYS A 230 20.98 0.29 -9.74
N ALA A 231 21.97 0.76 -8.98
CA ALA A 231 23.33 0.99 -9.48
C ALA A 231 24.07 -0.30 -9.92
N ARG A 232 23.64 -1.47 -9.44
CA ARG A 232 24.23 -2.78 -9.76
C ARG A 232 23.55 -3.48 -10.95
N LEU A 233 22.47 -2.91 -11.48
CA LEU A 233 21.76 -3.50 -12.61
C LEU A 233 22.55 -3.31 -13.92
N PRO A 234 22.57 -4.32 -14.80
CA PRO A 234 23.23 -4.22 -16.10
C PRO A 234 22.48 -3.25 -17.04
N GLU A 235 23.17 -2.70 -18.03
CA GLU A 235 22.60 -1.74 -18.99
C GLU A 235 21.38 -2.30 -19.75
N ALA A 236 21.43 -3.58 -20.13
CA ALA A 236 20.33 -4.31 -20.74
C ALA A 236 19.03 -4.31 -19.90
N TRP A 237 19.10 -4.02 -18.58
CA TRP A 237 17.90 -3.82 -17.77
C TRP A 237 17.15 -2.53 -18.14
N PHE A 238 17.89 -1.46 -18.47
CA PHE A 238 17.37 -0.13 -18.75
C PHE A 238 16.97 0.08 -20.22
N GLU A 239 17.34 -0.83 -21.11
CA GLU A 239 16.93 -0.84 -22.52
C GLU A 239 15.47 -1.31 -22.68
N VAL A 240 14.52 -0.47 -22.25
CA VAL A 240 13.07 -0.70 -22.41
C VAL A 240 12.56 -0.06 -23.70
N GLY A 241 11.71 -0.80 -24.41
CA GLY A 241 11.04 -0.31 -25.61
C GLY A 241 9.60 0.14 -25.35
N ARG A 242 8.96 0.69 -26.38
CA ARG A 242 7.53 1.07 -26.35
C ARG A 242 6.58 -0.10 -26.03
N GLN A 243 7.00 -1.32 -26.36
CA GLN A 243 6.25 -2.55 -26.06
C GLN A 243 6.16 -2.81 -24.55
N ASP A 244 7.16 -2.36 -23.79
CA ASP A 244 7.24 -2.53 -22.34
C ASP A 244 6.52 -1.39 -21.58
N LEU A 245 6.37 -0.23 -22.23
CA LEU A 245 5.79 1.01 -21.68
C LEU A 245 4.63 1.51 -22.56
N LEU A 246 3.54 0.74 -22.58
CA LEU A 246 2.34 1.05 -23.37
C LEU A 246 1.73 2.39 -22.93
N GLY A 247 1.32 3.22 -23.90
CA GLY A 247 0.67 4.52 -23.64
C GLY A 247 1.61 5.73 -23.57
N HIS A 248 2.93 5.53 -23.59
CA HIS A 248 3.90 6.63 -23.61
C HIS A 248 4.37 6.98 -25.03
N SER A 249 4.70 8.26 -25.24
CA SER A 249 5.32 8.73 -26.50
C SER A 249 6.81 8.35 -26.56
N ASP A 250 7.37 8.28 -27.76
CA ASP A 250 8.77 7.87 -27.97
C ASP A 250 9.75 8.79 -27.22
N GLN A 251 9.47 10.09 -27.18
CA GLN A 251 10.26 11.08 -26.44
C GLN A 251 10.25 10.83 -24.92
N VAL A 252 9.10 10.41 -24.38
CA VAL A 252 8.93 10.13 -22.95
C VAL A 252 9.65 8.83 -22.57
N VAL A 253 9.58 7.80 -23.42
CA VAL A 253 10.35 6.56 -23.27
C VAL A 253 11.85 6.84 -23.34
N GLU A 254 12.32 7.61 -24.32
CA GLU A 254 13.73 7.96 -24.47
C GLU A 254 14.26 8.73 -23.26
N HIS A 255 13.48 9.68 -22.75
CA HIS A 255 13.82 10.43 -21.54
C HIS A 255 13.94 9.51 -20.31
N MET A 256 13.02 8.55 -20.12
CA MET A 256 13.09 7.57 -19.04
C MET A 256 14.28 6.62 -19.14
N VAL A 257 14.59 6.13 -20.34
CA VAL A 257 15.72 5.24 -20.59
C VAL A 257 17.02 5.98 -20.28
N ARG A 258 17.18 7.20 -20.80
CA ARG A 258 18.35 8.04 -20.55
C ARG A 258 18.57 8.31 -19.06
N ASN A 259 17.50 8.63 -18.34
CA ASN A 259 17.58 8.99 -16.93
C ASN A 259 17.48 7.76 -15.99
N ARG A 260 17.31 6.56 -16.55
CA ARG A 260 17.13 5.29 -15.83
C ARG A 260 15.99 5.33 -14.80
N THR A 261 14.89 6.02 -15.11
CA THR A 261 13.73 6.24 -14.21
C THR A 261 12.47 5.52 -14.66
N TRP A 262 12.58 4.57 -15.61
CA TRP A 262 11.43 3.95 -16.26
C TRP A 262 10.52 3.19 -15.29
N LEU A 263 11.08 2.51 -14.28
CA LEU A 263 10.30 1.68 -13.37
C LEU A 263 9.56 2.54 -12.34
N GLU A 264 10.24 3.56 -11.82
CA GLU A 264 9.66 4.56 -10.94
C GLU A 264 8.49 5.27 -11.64
N HIS A 265 8.68 5.66 -12.91
CA HIS A 265 7.61 6.24 -13.71
C HIS A 265 6.43 5.28 -13.88
N LEU A 266 6.67 4.00 -14.21
CA LEU A 266 5.61 3.01 -14.40
C LEU A 266 4.74 2.81 -13.15
N VAL A 267 5.35 2.76 -11.97
CA VAL A 267 4.60 2.61 -10.71
C VAL A 267 3.83 3.90 -10.38
N LEU A 268 4.48 5.06 -10.52
CA LEU A 268 3.85 6.36 -10.25
C LEU A 268 2.72 6.71 -11.25
N SER A 269 2.82 6.27 -12.50
CA SER A 269 1.73 6.39 -13.49
C SER A 269 0.56 5.49 -13.13
N THR A 270 0.82 4.27 -12.67
CA THR A 270 -0.25 3.37 -12.17
C THR A 270 -0.97 3.98 -10.97
N PHE A 271 -0.22 4.61 -10.06
CA PHE A 271 -0.78 5.35 -8.94
C PHE A 271 -1.67 6.51 -9.41
N LEU A 272 -1.25 7.25 -10.43
CA LEU A 272 -2.08 8.32 -11.04
C LEU A 272 -3.38 7.76 -11.62
N ASP A 273 -3.31 6.66 -12.36
CA ASP A 273 -4.49 6.01 -12.94
C ASP A 273 -5.47 5.56 -11.86
N MET A 274 -4.95 5.04 -10.74
CA MET A 274 -5.76 4.66 -9.58
C MET A 274 -6.46 5.86 -8.94
N ILE A 275 -5.76 6.99 -8.75
CA ILE A 275 -6.40 8.24 -8.27
C ILE A 275 -7.54 8.66 -9.21
N GLY A 276 -7.34 8.54 -10.52
CA GLY A 276 -8.34 8.89 -11.54
C GLY A 276 -9.65 8.11 -11.44
N MET A 277 -9.61 6.87 -10.94
CA MET A 277 -10.79 6.01 -10.80
C MET A 277 -11.29 5.84 -9.35
N THR A 278 -10.60 6.44 -8.38
CA THR A 278 -10.95 6.30 -6.96
C THR A 278 -12.21 7.11 -6.64
N PRO A 279 -13.28 6.50 -6.10
CA PRO A 279 -14.47 7.24 -5.69
C PRO A 279 -14.17 8.22 -4.55
N VAL A 280 -14.91 9.34 -4.50
CA VAL A 280 -14.74 10.44 -3.53
C VAL A 280 -14.68 9.98 -2.07
N TYR A 281 -15.45 8.94 -1.72
CA TYR A 281 -15.54 8.42 -0.35
C TYR A 281 -14.39 7.46 0.04
N GLN A 282 -13.52 7.04 -0.90
CA GLN A 282 -12.39 6.14 -0.66
C GLN A 282 -11.06 6.91 -0.56
N LYS A 283 -11.06 7.99 0.22
CA LYS A 283 -9.88 8.86 0.38
C LYS A 283 -8.64 8.14 0.93
N GLU A 284 -8.84 7.04 1.65
CA GLU A 284 -7.80 6.20 2.22
C GLU A 284 -6.87 5.65 1.13
N VAL A 285 -7.41 5.36 -0.06
CA VAL A 285 -6.63 4.90 -1.22
C VAL A 285 -5.69 6.00 -1.70
N VAL A 286 -6.20 7.24 -1.83
CA VAL A 286 -5.40 8.39 -2.26
C VAL A 286 -4.33 8.73 -1.21
N HIS A 287 -4.67 8.63 0.06
CA HIS A 287 -3.70 8.80 1.14
C HIS A 287 -2.61 7.71 1.12
N ALA A 288 -2.96 6.45 0.87
CA ALA A 288 -1.99 5.37 0.72
C ALA A 288 -1.05 5.61 -0.48
N ILE A 289 -1.59 6.07 -1.62
CA ILE A 289 -0.80 6.43 -2.80
C ILE A 289 0.16 7.59 -2.50
N ALA A 290 -0.33 8.64 -1.83
CA ALA A 290 0.49 9.78 -1.44
C ALA A 290 1.61 9.37 -0.48
N THR A 291 1.30 8.48 0.48
CA THR A 291 2.27 7.93 1.44
C THR A 291 3.34 7.10 0.73
N ALA A 292 2.92 6.18 -0.14
CA ALA A 292 3.82 5.38 -0.97
C ALA A 292 4.75 6.26 -1.83
N THR A 293 4.21 7.31 -2.44
CA THR A 293 4.96 8.26 -3.26
C THR A 293 5.97 9.05 -2.43
N CYS A 294 5.58 9.48 -1.22
CA CYS A 294 6.47 10.13 -0.26
C CYS A 294 7.63 9.22 0.15
N GLN A 295 7.36 7.93 0.44
CA GLN A 295 8.39 6.94 0.76
C GLN A 295 9.39 6.74 -0.39
N ILE A 296 8.91 6.69 -1.64
CA ILE A 296 9.77 6.63 -2.84
C ILE A 296 10.66 7.88 -2.91
N GLY A 297 10.10 9.06 -2.69
CA GLY A 297 10.86 10.32 -2.65
C GLY A 297 11.93 10.36 -1.56
N GLN A 298 11.59 9.91 -0.34
CA GLN A 298 12.55 9.82 0.76
C GLN A 298 13.67 8.80 0.48
N ALA A 299 13.36 7.69 -0.18
CA ALA A 299 14.37 6.73 -0.62
C ALA A 299 15.28 7.30 -1.72
N ALA A 300 14.74 8.12 -2.62
CA ALA A 300 15.50 8.86 -3.62
C ALA A 300 16.43 9.92 -3.01
N LEU A 301 16.03 10.57 -1.91
CA LEU A 301 16.89 11.46 -1.13
C LEU A 301 18.08 10.69 -0.54
N LYS A 302 17.83 9.52 0.06
CA LYS A 302 18.90 8.66 0.64
C LYS A 302 19.91 8.18 -0.41
N SER A 303 19.44 7.84 -1.61
CA SER A 303 20.29 7.41 -2.73
C SER A 303 20.90 8.57 -3.53
N ARG A 304 20.55 9.82 -3.21
CA ARG A 304 20.97 11.06 -3.91
C ARG A 304 20.62 11.07 -5.41
N ASP A 305 19.59 10.32 -5.82
CA ASP A 305 19.10 10.29 -7.20
C ASP A 305 18.19 11.51 -7.45
N LYS A 306 18.76 12.56 -8.05
CA LYS A 306 18.05 13.83 -8.32
C LYS A 306 16.91 13.66 -9.32
N GLU A 307 17.06 12.76 -10.28
CA GLU A 307 16.05 12.55 -11.33
C GLU A 307 14.77 11.96 -10.73
N ILE A 308 14.88 11.02 -9.79
CA ILE A 308 13.72 10.48 -9.07
C ILE A 308 13.10 11.54 -8.14
N GLN A 309 13.92 12.33 -7.45
CA GLN A 309 13.41 13.41 -6.58
C GLN A 309 12.51 14.38 -7.36
N ASP A 310 12.98 14.82 -8.53
CA ASP A 310 12.23 15.75 -9.39
C ASP A 310 11.01 15.05 -10.03
N LEU A 311 11.11 13.76 -10.33
CA LEU A 311 9.98 12.95 -10.81
C LEU A 311 8.86 12.86 -9.77
N VAL A 312 9.20 12.58 -8.51
CA VAL A 312 8.23 12.48 -7.41
C VAL A 312 7.51 13.80 -7.20
N VAL A 313 8.23 14.93 -7.24
CA VAL A 313 7.65 16.30 -7.20
C VAL A 313 6.63 16.52 -8.32
N ARG A 314 6.98 16.14 -9.57
CA ARG A 314 6.07 16.24 -10.72
C ARG A 314 4.81 15.39 -10.54
N TYR A 315 4.93 14.19 -9.97
CA TYR A 315 3.78 13.34 -9.69
C TYR A 315 2.89 13.89 -8.57
N PHE A 316 3.45 14.42 -7.47
CA PHE A 316 2.65 15.13 -6.46
C PHE A 316 1.87 16.29 -7.07
N ASN A 317 2.53 17.10 -7.91
CA ASN A 317 1.86 18.19 -8.64
C ASN A 317 0.74 17.64 -9.56
N THR A 318 0.94 16.46 -10.15
CA THR A 318 -0.07 15.82 -11.01
C THR A 318 -1.23 15.25 -10.19
N TYR A 319 -0.99 14.73 -8.99
CA TYR A 319 -2.03 14.26 -8.06
C TYR A 319 -2.89 15.43 -7.57
N LEU A 320 -2.28 16.56 -7.23
CA LEU A 320 -3.02 17.78 -6.89
C LEU A 320 -3.85 18.29 -8.06
N ARG A 321 -3.32 18.23 -9.29
CA ARG A 321 -4.10 18.53 -10.50
C ARG A 321 -5.28 17.59 -10.68
N ALA A 322 -5.09 16.29 -10.46
CA ALA A 322 -6.16 15.31 -10.55
C ALA A 322 -7.26 15.57 -9.50
N ALA A 323 -6.88 15.88 -8.26
CA ALA A 323 -7.82 16.24 -7.20
C ALA A 323 -8.59 17.54 -7.51
N LEU A 324 -7.93 18.54 -8.11
CA LEU A 324 -8.56 19.77 -8.59
C LEU A 324 -9.61 19.47 -9.67
N ASN A 325 -9.21 18.71 -10.70
CA ASN A 325 -10.10 18.36 -11.81
C ASN A 325 -11.34 17.56 -11.33
N GLN A 326 -11.16 16.66 -10.36
CA GLN A 326 -12.26 15.88 -9.78
C GLN A 326 -13.12 16.67 -8.77
N HIS A 327 -12.67 17.86 -8.38
CA HIS A 327 -13.33 18.69 -7.37
C HIS A 327 -13.46 18.02 -5.99
N VAL A 328 -12.40 17.34 -5.53
CA VAL A 328 -12.40 16.58 -4.27
C VAL A 328 -11.34 17.13 -3.29
N PRO A 329 -11.73 17.98 -2.31
CA PRO A 329 -10.80 18.54 -1.33
C PRO A 329 -10.06 17.50 -0.48
N ALA A 330 -10.72 16.37 -0.14
CA ALA A 330 -10.12 15.29 0.66
C ALA A 330 -8.87 14.69 -0.01
N PHE A 331 -8.88 14.57 -1.34
CA PHE A 331 -7.74 14.06 -2.10
C PHE A 331 -6.59 15.06 -2.11
N ALA A 332 -6.92 16.35 -2.18
CA ALA A 332 -5.95 17.43 -2.08
C ALA A 332 -5.28 17.43 -0.70
N TYR A 333 -6.05 17.40 0.39
CA TYR A 333 -5.50 17.37 1.75
C TYR A 333 -4.58 16.17 2.01
N SER A 334 -5.00 14.97 1.59
CA SER A 334 -4.19 13.76 1.69
C SER A 334 -2.86 13.88 0.93
N SER A 335 -2.90 14.43 -0.29
CA SER A 335 -1.71 14.63 -1.12
C SER A 335 -0.80 15.72 -0.56
N MET A 336 -1.36 16.85 -0.11
CA MET A 336 -0.62 17.99 0.46
C MET A 336 0.11 17.61 1.74
N ASN A 337 -0.52 16.81 2.62
CA ASN A 337 0.11 16.37 3.87
C ASN A 337 1.39 15.57 3.59
N GLU A 338 1.32 14.58 2.70
CA GLU A 338 2.48 13.77 2.34
C GLU A 338 3.51 14.56 1.55
N TYR A 339 3.08 15.52 0.74
CA TYR A 339 3.98 16.40 0.01
C TYR A 339 4.77 17.32 0.97
N ARG A 340 4.14 17.79 2.04
CA ARG A 340 4.79 18.51 3.15
C ARG A 340 5.80 17.62 3.88
N HIS A 341 5.47 16.35 4.13
CA HIS A 341 6.41 15.39 4.72
C HIS A 341 7.65 15.18 3.83
N LEU A 342 7.47 15.11 2.50
CA LEU A 342 8.58 15.08 1.56
C LEU A 342 9.41 16.37 1.62
N ALA A 343 8.77 17.55 1.63
CA ALA A 343 9.47 18.83 1.75
C ALA A 343 10.32 18.91 3.02
N ARG A 344 9.78 18.43 4.15
CA ARG A 344 10.52 18.36 5.42
C ARG A 344 11.74 17.44 5.32
N ALA A 345 11.61 16.30 4.65
CA ALA A 345 12.75 15.41 4.40
C ALA A 345 13.81 16.04 3.48
N CYS A 346 13.41 16.93 2.57
CA CYS A 346 14.34 17.66 1.70
C CYS A 346 15.17 18.73 2.45
N LEU A 347 14.74 19.20 3.62
CA LEU A 347 15.41 20.31 4.34
C LEU A 347 16.87 20.03 4.67
N ASP A 348 17.24 18.78 4.93
CA ASP A 348 18.61 18.39 5.29
C ASP A 348 19.50 18.22 4.04
N SER A 349 18.99 17.55 3.01
CA SER A 349 19.81 17.15 1.85
C SER A 349 19.68 18.03 0.61
N ARG A 350 18.52 18.68 0.39
CA ARG A 350 18.23 19.52 -0.78
C ARG A 350 17.24 20.65 -0.43
N PRO A 351 17.67 21.66 0.35
CA PRO A 351 16.78 22.69 0.87
C PRO A 351 16.06 23.51 -0.21
N GLU A 352 16.69 23.73 -1.36
CA GLU A 352 16.06 24.41 -2.50
C GLU A 352 14.81 23.68 -3.02
N LEU A 353 14.83 22.34 -3.00
CA LEU A 353 13.67 21.55 -3.41
C LEU A 353 12.52 21.70 -2.40
N ALA A 354 12.83 21.86 -1.11
CA ALA A 354 11.80 22.13 -0.09
C ALA A 354 11.10 23.48 -0.34
N VAL A 355 11.87 24.50 -0.75
CA VAL A 355 11.31 25.82 -1.13
C VAL A 355 10.47 25.70 -2.40
N GLU A 356 10.91 24.92 -3.39
CA GLU A 356 10.14 24.66 -4.60
C GLU A 356 8.81 23.96 -4.30
N ILE A 357 8.84 22.90 -3.49
CA ILE A 357 7.63 22.18 -3.05
C ILE A 357 6.67 23.12 -2.31
N ALA A 358 7.19 23.98 -1.42
CA ALA A 358 6.39 24.97 -0.73
C ALA A 358 5.72 25.96 -1.71
N GLY A 359 6.43 26.38 -2.75
CA GLY A 359 5.86 27.18 -3.84
C GLY A 359 4.69 26.46 -4.53
N HIS A 360 4.88 25.21 -4.92
CA HIS A 360 3.83 24.40 -5.55
C HIS A 360 2.60 24.22 -4.64
N LEU A 361 2.79 23.99 -3.33
CA LEU A 361 1.69 23.88 -2.37
C LEU A 361 0.85 25.17 -2.32
N LEU A 362 1.50 26.33 -2.30
CA LEU A 362 0.82 27.63 -2.29
C LEU A 362 0.10 27.92 -3.61
N ASP A 363 0.73 27.59 -4.74
CA ASP A 363 0.14 27.74 -6.08
C ASP A 363 -1.11 26.89 -6.23
N TYR A 364 -1.05 25.61 -5.85
CA TYR A 364 -2.23 24.74 -5.86
C TYR A 364 -3.30 25.22 -4.88
N GLY A 365 -2.91 25.69 -3.68
CA GLY A 365 -3.85 26.32 -2.75
C GLY A 365 -4.66 27.45 -3.39
N ARG A 366 -4.02 28.29 -4.24
CA ARG A 366 -4.71 29.32 -5.02
C ARG A 366 -5.62 28.75 -6.10
N PHE A 367 -5.16 27.77 -6.86
CA PHE A 367 -5.98 27.14 -7.91
C PHE A 367 -7.25 26.46 -7.34
N PHE A 368 -7.14 25.79 -6.18
CA PHE A 368 -8.31 25.22 -5.50
C PHE A 368 -9.31 26.29 -5.03
N GLU A 369 -8.81 27.44 -4.60
CA GLU A 369 -9.66 28.56 -4.21
C GLU A 369 -10.40 29.20 -5.39
N GLU A 370 -9.74 29.32 -6.55
CA GLU A 370 -10.37 29.77 -7.81
C GLU A 370 -11.55 28.85 -8.20
N GLU A 371 -11.43 27.55 -7.93
CA GLU A 371 -12.50 26.54 -8.07
C GLU A 371 -13.45 26.45 -6.85
N ARG A 372 -13.52 27.50 -6.02
CA ARG A 372 -14.41 27.66 -4.85
C ARG A 372 -14.12 26.74 -3.65
N MET A 373 -12.98 26.06 -3.60
CA MET A 373 -12.53 25.24 -2.47
C MET A 373 -11.65 26.06 -1.52
N THR A 374 -12.22 27.13 -0.98
CA THR A 374 -11.51 28.20 -0.24
C THR A 374 -10.71 27.72 0.98
N GLN A 375 -11.09 26.61 1.59
CA GLN A 375 -10.41 26.05 2.77
C GLN A 375 -9.02 25.47 2.44
N VAL A 376 -8.80 25.00 1.21
CA VAL A 376 -7.54 24.34 0.80
C VAL A 376 -6.37 25.33 0.80
N ARG A 377 -6.62 26.60 0.47
CA ARG A 377 -5.59 27.65 0.48
C ARG A 377 -5.06 27.91 1.90
N GLY A 378 -5.94 28.07 2.88
CA GLY A 378 -5.54 28.27 4.28
C GLY A 378 -4.71 27.10 4.80
N ALA A 379 -5.12 25.89 4.44
CA ALA A 379 -4.38 24.67 4.68
C ALA A 379 -2.95 24.67 4.08
N ALA A 380 -2.79 25.12 2.83
CA ALA A 380 -1.49 25.25 2.19
C ALA A 380 -0.57 26.24 2.92
N VAL A 381 -1.11 27.40 3.31
CA VAL A 381 -0.35 28.43 4.03
C VAL A 381 0.10 27.94 5.40
N GLU A 382 -0.77 27.23 6.11
CA GLU A 382 -0.43 26.58 7.39
C GLU A 382 0.68 25.55 7.22
N ASP A 383 0.60 24.69 6.20
CA ASP A 383 1.61 23.66 5.93
C ASP A 383 2.99 24.25 5.65
N VAL A 384 3.05 25.35 4.89
CA VAL A 384 4.31 26.05 4.61
C VAL A 384 4.81 26.84 5.83
N SER A 385 3.91 27.36 6.66
CA SER A 385 4.26 27.99 7.94
C SER A 385 4.96 26.99 8.89
N GLU A 386 4.37 25.81 9.06
CA GLU A 386 4.99 24.73 9.85
C GLU A 386 6.33 24.27 9.25
N LEU A 387 6.44 24.22 7.91
CA LEU A 387 7.69 23.92 7.23
C LEU A 387 8.77 24.98 7.50
N ALA A 388 8.40 26.27 7.55
CA ALA A 388 9.33 27.35 7.87
C ALA A 388 9.89 27.19 9.30
N VAL A 389 9.03 26.86 10.27
CA VAL A 389 9.45 26.56 11.65
C VAL A 389 10.41 25.35 11.67
N ALA A 390 10.07 24.28 10.96
CA ALA A 390 10.90 23.07 10.90
C ALA A 390 12.25 23.29 10.19
N ALA A 391 12.34 24.27 9.29
CA ALA A 391 13.55 24.61 8.56
C ALA A 391 14.57 25.39 9.39
N GLU A 392 14.14 26.15 10.40
CA GLU A 392 15.02 27.04 11.17
C GLU A 392 16.25 26.35 11.78
N PRO A 393 16.15 25.20 12.49
CA PRO A 393 17.33 24.57 13.08
C PRO A 393 18.32 23.99 12.05
N LEU A 394 17.88 23.75 10.82
CA LEU A 394 18.68 23.09 9.77
C LEU A 394 19.22 24.09 8.76
N ALA A 395 18.40 25.05 8.35
CA ALA A 395 18.68 26.03 7.30
C ALA A 395 17.89 27.33 7.57
N PRO A 396 18.42 28.25 8.42
CA PRO A 396 17.77 29.52 8.74
C PRO A 396 17.45 30.38 7.51
N GLU A 397 18.31 30.37 6.49
CA GLU A 397 18.08 31.07 5.22
C GLU A 397 16.83 30.57 4.49
N VAL A 398 16.60 29.25 4.55
CA VAL A 398 15.45 28.60 3.93
C VAL A 398 14.20 28.88 4.75
N SER A 399 14.28 28.85 6.08
CA SER A 399 13.18 29.30 6.94
C SER A 399 12.73 30.72 6.60
N ARG A 400 13.67 31.65 6.44
CA ARG A 400 13.38 33.04 6.02
C ARG A 400 12.71 33.12 4.65
N ARG A 401 13.19 32.35 3.66
CA ARG A 401 12.57 32.29 2.32
C ARG A 401 11.16 31.70 2.37
N LEU A 402 10.93 30.65 3.15
CA LEU A 402 9.61 30.07 3.36
C LEU A 402 8.67 31.06 4.06
N ALA A 403 9.14 31.76 5.11
CA ALA A 403 8.39 32.82 5.77
C ALA A 403 8.04 33.96 4.80
N ALA A 404 8.94 34.32 3.88
CA ALA A 404 8.67 35.27 2.81
C ALA A 404 7.56 34.80 1.87
N LEU A 405 7.55 33.52 1.49
CA LEU A 405 6.50 32.93 0.66
C LEU A 405 5.14 32.95 1.37
N VAL A 406 5.08 32.59 2.65
CA VAL A 406 3.83 32.66 3.45
C VAL A 406 3.35 34.11 3.56
N ALA A 407 4.26 35.04 3.89
CA ALA A 407 3.94 36.46 3.99
C ALA A 407 3.40 37.05 2.68
N SER A 408 3.91 36.59 1.53
CA SER A 408 3.44 37.03 0.21
C SER A 408 2.00 36.66 -0.11
N GLN A 409 1.41 35.71 0.64
CA GLN A 409 0.01 35.31 0.48
C GLN A 409 -0.97 36.33 1.08
N LEU A 410 -0.49 37.24 1.94
CA LEU A 410 -1.29 38.35 2.46
C LEU A 410 -1.45 39.42 1.37
N GLY A 411 -2.55 39.31 0.62
CA GLY A 411 -3.00 40.32 -0.32
C GLY A 411 -3.90 41.39 0.32
N THR A 412 -4.64 42.13 -0.51
CA THR A 412 -5.69 43.08 -0.06
C THR A 412 -6.89 42.36 0.58
N ASP A 413 -7.08 41.09 0.25
CA ASP A 413 -8.15 40.25 0.78
C ASP A 413 -7.71 39.57 2.08
N ALA A 414 -7.92 40.28 3.19
CA ALA A 414 -7.48 39.91 4.54
C ALA A 414 -8.35 38.80 5.17
N ARG A 415 -8.30 37.59 4.60
CA ARG A 415 -9.08 36.47 5.13
C ARG A 415 -8.44 35.84 6.38
N PRO A 416 -9.22 35.53 7.43
CA PRO A 416 -8.69 34.94 8.66
C PRO A 416 -7.91 33.64 8.45
N SER A 417 -8.29 32.82 7.46
CA SER A 417 -7.59 31.56 7.13
C SER A 417 -6.16 31.76 6.60
N LEU A 418 -5.83 32.94 6.08
CA LEU A 418 -4.48 33.29 5.61
C LEU A 418 -3.70 34.10 6.66
N VAL A 419 -4.41 34.93 7.42
CA VAL A 419 -3.83 35.79 8.46
C VAL A 419 -3.36 34.98 9.67
N LYS A 420 -4.13 33.98 10.11
CA LYS A 420 -3.81 33.18 11.31
C LYS A 420 -2.48 32.42 11.19
N PRO A 421 -2.19 31.68 10.11
CA PRO A 421 -0.88 31.04 9.93
C PRO A 421 0.30 32.02 10.01
N VAL A 422 0.16 33.21 9.42
CA VAL A 422 1.21 34.26 9.43
C VAL A 422 1.38 34.84 10.83
N LEU A 423 0.28 35.07 11.57
CA LEU A 423 0.32 35.51 12.96
C LEU A 423 1.02 34.48 13.85
N ARG A 424 0.71 33.19 13.69
CA ARG A 424 1.36 32.09 14.43
C ARG A 424 2.86 32.03 14.14
N LEU A 425 3.25 32.18 12.87
CA LEU A 425 4.66 32.24 12.50
C LEU A 425 5.35 33.48 13.08
N ALA A 426 4.67 34.63 13.16
CA ALA A 426 5.19 35.85 13.77
C ALA A 426 5.37 35.73 15.29
N LEU A 427 4.42 35.07 15.97
CA LEU A 427 4.52 34.74 17.40
C LEU A 427 5.71 33.82 17.67
N TRP A 428 5.85 32.76 16.86
CA TRP A 428 7.02 31.87 16.93
C TRP A 428 8.33 32.64 16.71
N ALA A 429 8.40 33.50 15.68
CA ALA A 429 9.60 34.29 15.39
C ALA A 429 9.95 35.25 16.54
N ARG A 430 8.94 35.81 17.22
CA ARG A 430 9.11 36.66 18.40
C ARG A 430 9.67 35.85 19.58
N HIS A 431 9.03 34.73 19.88
CA HIS A 431 9.40 33.88 21.01
C HIS A 431 10.83 33.34 20.89
N GLY A 432 11.21 32.86 19.70
CA GLY A 432 12.55 32.36 19.41
C GLY A 432 13.62 33.43 19.17
N GLY A 433 13.26 34.73 19.17
CA GLY A 433 14.21 35.83 18.92
C GLY A 433 14.68 35.93 17.47
N HIS A 434 13.92 35.41 16.50
CA HIS A 434 14.24 35.45 15.07
C HIS A 434 13.95 36.82 14.46
N VAL A 435 14.80 37.81 14.75
CA VAL A 435 14.58 39.24 14.46
C VAL A 435 14.24 39.51 12.99
N GLU A 436 15.00 38.94 12.05
CA GLU A 436 14.83 39.21 10.61
C GLU A 436 13.53 38.60 10.06
N THR A 437 13.22 37.35 10.44
CA THR A 437 11.96 36.69 10.11
C THR A 437 10.77 37.46 10.70
N GLY A 438 10.88 37.89 11.96
CA GLY A 438 9.85 38.68 12.63
C GLY A 438 9.61 40.05 11.97
N LYS A 439 10.67 40.77 11.56
CA LYS A 439 10.55 42.04 10.81
C LYS A 439 9.81 41.84 9.50
N LEU A 440 10.15 40.80 8.75
CA LEU A 440 9.49 40.47 7.49
C LEU A 440 8.00 40.23 7.70
N LEU A 441 7.64 39.37 8.65
CA LEU A 441 6.25 38.98 8.91
C LEU A 441 5.42 40.16 9.42
N ARG A 442 5.97 41.00 10.30
CA ARG A 442 5.32 42.25 10.73
C ARG A 442 5.12 43.22 9.58
N GLY A 443 6.09 43.34 8.68
CA GLY A 443 5.96 44.15 7.47
C GLY A 443 4.77 43.72 6.60
N ALA A 444 4.56 42.41 6.44
CA ALA A 444 3.39 41.89 5.72
C ALA A 444 2.08 42.09 6.49
N LEU A 445 2.06 41.79 7.79
CA LEU A 445 0.89 41.94 8.65
C LEU A 445 0.44 43.40 8.79
N SER A 446 1.35 44.38 8.71
CA SER A 446 1.00 45.81 8.78
C SER A 446 0.08 46.28 7.64
N ARG A 447 0.00 45.51 6.55
CA ARG A 447 -0.89 45.79 5.41
C ARG A 447 -2.31 45.26 5.61
N VAL A 448 -2.53 44.44 6.63
CA VAL A 448 -3.82 43.84 6.97
C VAL A 448 -4.61 44.83 7.84
N PRO A 449 -5.93 45.01 7.61
CA PRO A 449 -6.75 45.88 8.43
C PRO A 449 -6.69 45.51 9.92
N LEU A 450 -6.46 46.49 10.79
CA LEU A 450 -6.34 46.32 12.24
C LEU A 450 -7.54 45.59 12.88
N PRO A 451 -8.81 45.78 12.46
CA PRO A 451 -9.93 45.02 13.01
C PRO A 451 -9.81 43.51 12.77
N VAL A 452 -9.33 43.09 11.60
CA VAL A 452 -9.14 41.67 11.25
C VAL A 452 -8.02 41.07 12.09
N LEU A 453 -6.90 41.80 12.25
CA LEU A 453 -5.79 41.37 13.09
C LEU A 453 -6.24 41.20 14.55
N THR A 454 -7.04 42.12 15.05
CA THR A 454 -7.54 42.10 16.43
C THR A 454 -8.46 40.90 16.67
N ASP A 455 -9.46 40.68 15.80
CA ASP A 455 -10.34 39.51 15.87
C ASP A 455 -9.55 38.19 15.78
N CYS A 456 -8.57 38.10 14.88
CA CYS A 456 -7.74 36.90 14.77
C CYS A 456 -6.91 36.67 16.05
N LEU A 457 -6.28 37.69 16.61
CA LEU A 457 -5.50 37.59 17.84
C LEU A 457 -6.37 37.25 19.06
N GLU A 458 -7.58 37.79 19.14
CA GLU A 458 -8.55 37.46 20.21
C GLU A 458 -9.00 36.00 20.12
N ARG A 459 -9.25 35.48 18.91
CA ARG A 459 -9.57 34.06 18.71
C ARG A 459 -8.40 33.14 19.09
N LEU A 460 -7.17 33.50 18.69
CA LEU A 460 -5.97 32.76 19.07
C LEU A 460 -5.72 32.77 20.59
N GLN A 461 -6.18 33.82 21.29
CA GLN A 461 -6.04 33.96 22.74
C GLN A 461 -7.14 33.21 23.52
N SER A 462 -8.35 33.13 22.99
CA SER A 462 -9.54 32.57 23.66
C SER A 462 -9.80 31.08 23.37
N THR A 463 -9.14 30.50 22.37
CA THR A 463 -9.32 29.09 22.01
C THR A 463 -8.49 28.19 22.92
N GLU A 464 -9.16 27.51 23.87
CA GLU A 464 -8.54 26.57 24.81
C GLU A 464 -8.37 25.16 24.21
N ASP A 465 -9.36 24.69 23.46
CA ASP A 465 -9.33 23.37 22.82
C ASP A 465 -8.58 23.40 21.49
N GLY A 466 -7.50 22.64 21.41
CA GLY A 466 -6.68 22.51 20.20
C GLY A 466 -7.29 21.67 19.08
N VAL A 467 -8.48 21.10 19.29
CA VAL A 467 -9.11 20.17 18.37
C VAL A 467 -10.29 20.82 17.65
N PHE A 468 -10.40 20.59 16.34
CA PHE A 468 -11.53 21.07 15.56
C PHE A 468 -12.85 20.45 16.09
N ARG A 469 -13.96 21.19 16.02
CA ARG A 469 -15.27 20.71 16.52
C ARG A 469 -15.80 19.50 15.73
N GLU A 470 -15.41 19.40 14.47
CA GLU A 470 -15.74 18.29 13.57
C GLU A 470 -14.50 17.40 13.40
N VAL A 471 -14.70 16.08 13.27
CA VAL A 471 -13.61 15.17 12.89
C VAL A 471 -13.32 15.36 11.41
N ASN A 472 -12.30 16.18 11.12
CA ASN A 472 -11.78 16.38 9.77
C ASN A 472 -10.36 15.80 9.66
N GLU A 473 -9.76 15.88 8.47
CA GLU A 473 -8.40 15.37 8.23
C GLU A 473 -7.30 16.16 8.96
N ARG A 474 -7.64 17.29 9.58
CA ARG A 474 -6.72 18.19 10.28
C ARG A 474 -7.19 18.40 11.72
N LEU A 475 -6.76 17.49 12.59
CA LEU A 475 -7.09 17.47 14.02
C LEU A 475 -6.89 18.81 14.72
N VAL A 476 -5.86 19.60 14.35
CA VAL A 476 -5.52 20.84 15.03
C VAL A 476 -6.36 22.00 14.48
N ALA A 477 -7.10 22.67 15.36
CA ALA A 477 -7.85 23.87 15.01
C ALA A 477 -6.88 25.00 14.62
N PHE A 478 -7.14 25.67 13.49
CA PHE A 478 -6.38 26.86 13.06
C PHE A 478 -6.32 27.98 14.11
N ASP A 479 -7.26 27.96 15.06
CA ASP A 479 -7.45 28.95 16.10
C ASP A 479 -6.64 28.66 17.36
N TRP A 480 -5.95 27.51 17.43
CA TRP A 480 -5.19 27.13 18.62
C TRP A 480 -3.70 27.46 18.49
N VAL A 481 -3.12 27.88 19.62
CA VAL A 481 -1.71 28.20 19.77
C VAL A 481 -1.22 27.63 21.12
N PRO A 482 0.00 27.08 21.20
CA PRO A 482 0.63 26.66 22.46
C PRO A 482 0.67 27.78 23.50
N ASP A 483 0.53 27.44 24.78
CA ASP A 483 0.51 28.38 25.91
C ASP A 483 1.73 29.32 25.93
N GLU A 484 2.90 28.79 25.58
CA GLU A 484 4.19 29.52 25.50
C GLU A 484 4.10 30.72 24.54
N LEU A 485 3.44 30.53 23.39
CA LEU A 485 3.27 31.56 22.37
C LEU A 485 2.08 32.49 22.68
N ARG A 486 1.12 32.07 23.53
CA ARG A 486 0.01 32.95 23.96
C ARG A 486 0.50 34.13 24.80
N GLY A 487 1.55 33.95 25.59
CA GLY A 487 2.18 35.04 26.37
C GLY A 487 2.70 36.18 25.50
N ASP A 488 3.10 35.87 24.27
CA ASP A 488 3.66 36.82 23.31
C ASP A 488 2.61 37.61 22.49
N ILE A 489 1.32 37.24 22.60
CA ILE A 489 0.22 37.89 21.86
C ILE A 489 0.09 39.38 22.21
N ALA A 490 0.18 39.73 23.49
CA ALA A 490 0.07 41.12 23.92
C ALA A 490 1.21 41.99 23.35
N GLY A 491 2.44 41.44 23.31
CA GLY A 491 3.60 42.10 22.73
C GLY A 491 3.47 42.30 21.22
N LEU A 492 3.06 41.25 20.49
CA LEU A 492 2.83 41.34 19.05
C LEU A 492 1.71 42.33 18.70
N ARG A 493 0.62 42.36 19.49
CA ARG A 493 -0.49 43.30 19.32
C ARG A 493 -0.02 44.76 19.43
N ALA A 494 0.82 45.07 20.42
CA ALA A 494 1.38 46.40 20.60
C ALA A 494 2.28 46.81 19.42
N GLU A 495 3.12 45.89 18.92
CA GLU A 495 4.00 46.14 17.76
C GLU A 495 3.21 46.40 16.47
N LEU A 496 2.13 45.65 16.23
CA LEU A 496 1.28 45.82 15.04
C LEU A 496 0.46 47.11 15.10
N ALA A 497 -0.02 47.52 16.28
CA ALA A 497 -0.70 48.79 16.47
C ALA A 497 0.22 50.00 16.21
N ALA A 498 1.46 49.94 16.70
CA ALA A 498 2.47 50.97 16.46
C ALA A 498 2.87 51.08 14.97
N ALA A 499 2.90 49.95 14.24
CA ALA A 499 3.16 49.95 12.80
C ALA A 499 1.99 50.49 11.96
N GLY A 500 0.75 50.28 12.41
CA GLY A 500 -0.46 50.77 11.73
C GLY A 500 -0.62 52.29 11.77
N ASP A 501 -0.25 52.95 12.87
CA ASP A 501 -0.35 54.41 13.04
C ASP A 501 0.65 55.21 12.17
N GLY A 502 1.65 54.56 11.59
CA GLY A 502 2.62 55.16 10.66
C GLY A 502 2.22 55.13 9.17
N SER A 503 1.04 54.61 8.83
CA SER A 503 0.59 54.45 7.44
C SER A 503 0.02 55.76 6.87
N PRO A 504 0.32 56.16 5.61
CA PRO A 504 -0.05 57.49 5.06
C PRO A 504 -1.55 57.79 4.95
N GLN A 505 -2.44 56.84 5.23
CA GLN A 505 -3.88 56.99 5.02
C GLN A 505 -4.60 57.91 6.03
N ARG A 506 -3.96 58.28 7.15
CA ARG A 506 -4.49 59.30 8.08
C ARG A 506 -3.97 60.72 7.83
N ALA A 507 -3.00 60.92 6.94
CA ALA A 507 -2.48 62.25 6.65
C ALA A 507 -3.46 63.14 5.84
N ILE A 508 -4.52 62.57 5.27
CA ILE A 508 -5.51 63.30 4.47
C ILE A 508 -6.70 63.81 5.31
N SER A 509 -6.90 63.29 6.53
CA SER A 509 -8.03 63.69 7.40
C SER A 509 -7.66 64.69 8.51
N ARG A 510 -6.47 65.28 8.44
CA ARG A 510 -6.05 66.38 9.34
C ARG A 510 -5.50 67.55 8.54
N GLN A 511 -6.38 68.27 7.87
CA GLN A 511 -6.23 69.72 7.69
C GLN A 511 -7.58 70.37 8.06
N PRO A 512 -7.53 71.53 8.76
CA PRO A 512 -8.67 72.13 9.45
C PRO A 512 -9.81 72.61 8.56
#